data_AF-A0ABD2PE66-F1
#
_entry.id   AF-A0ABD2PE66-F1
#
_cell.length_a   1.000
_cell.length_b   1.000
_cell.length_c   1.000
_cell.angle_alpha   90.00
_cell.angle_beta   90.00
_cell.angle_gamma   90.00
#
_symmetry.space_group_name_H-M   'P 1'
#
loop_
_entity.id
_entity.type
_entity.pdbx_description
1 polymer ?
#
loop_
_entity_poly.entity_id
_entity_poly.type
_entity_poly.pdbx_seq_one_letter_code
_entity_poly.pdbx_strand_id
1 'polypeptide(L)'
;MGEFAKTLFMAIPSVCYELENLPAFLREWRKYKLTIPTYGAIFISQDNSHVLMVKRYSGNWSFPRGKMESGKNPEECAVREVFEEVGSDISDLIKSDEYIESKKEEKYSTL
;
A
#
# COMPACT_ATOMS: atom_id res chain seq x y z
N MET A 1 -2.68 -13.20 9.69
CA MET A 1 -3.78 -12.19 9.60
C MET A 1 -5.16 -12.82 9.83
N GLY A 2 -5.55 -13.89 9.13
CA GLY A 2 -6.85 -14.55 9.38
C GLY A 2 -7.02 -15.09 10.80
N GLU A 3 -6.03 -15.86 11.29
CA GLU A 3 -6.06 -16.42 12.65
C GLU A 3 -6.07 -15.33 13.75
N PHE A 4 -5.30 -14.26 13.52
CA PHE A 4 -5.32 -13.08 14.39
C PHE A 4 -6.69 -12.42 14.43
N ALA A 5 -7.31 -12.19 13.27
CA ALA A 5 -8.65 -11.58 13.21
C ALA A 5 -9.72 -12.48 13.86
N LYS A 6 -9.62 -13.80 13.67
CA LYS A 6 -10.49 -14.79 14.34
C LYS A 6 -10.36 -14.70 15.86
N THR A 7 -9.13 -14.69 16.37
CA THR A 7 -8.84 -14.54 17.80
C THR A 7 -9.41 -13.24 18.36
N LEU A 8 -9.25 -12.14 17.63
CA LEU A 8 -9.79 -10.83 18.01
C LEU A 8 -11.32 -10.83 18.08
N PHE A 9 -12.00 -11.38 17.08
CA PHE A 9 -13.47 -11.44 17.03
C PHE A 9 -14.03 -12.33 18.14
N MET A 10 -13.35 -13.43 18.49
CA MET A 10 -13.72 -14.27 19.63
C MET A 10 -13.58 -13.55 20.97
N ALA A 11 -12.57 -12.68 21.11
CA ALA A 11 -12.27 -11.98 22.36
C ALA A 11 -13.19 -10.78 22.64
N ILE A 12 -13.87 -10.24 21.62
CA ILE A 12 -14.69 -9.03 21.74
C ILE A 12 -16.17 -9.39 21.53
N PRO A 13 -16.99 -9.42 22.60
CA PRO A 13 -18.40 -9.85 22.54
C PRO A 13 -19.27 -9.07 21.55
N SER A 14 -18.94 -7.80 21.29
CA SER A 14 -19.69 -6.93 20.37
C SER A 14 -19.41 -7.20 18.88
N VAL A 15 -18.49 -8.09 18.54
CA VAL A 15 -18.18 -8.46 17.14
C VAL A 15 -18.12 -9.98 16.94
N CYS A 16 -18.24 -10.76 18.01
CA CYS A 16 -18.16 -12.22 17.92
C CYS A 16 -19.30 -12.85 17.09
N TYR A 17 -20.46 -12.18 16.98
CA TYR A 17 -21.58 -12.65 16.15
C TYR A 17 -21.27 -12.63 14.64
N GLU A 18 -20.26 -11.87 14.22
CA GLU A 18 -19.81 -11.78 12.83
C GLU A 18 -18.73 -12.80 12.46
N LEU A 19 -18.37 -13.70 13.38
CA LEU A 19 -17.26 -14.64 13.19
C LEU A 19 -17.46 -15.55 11.97
N GLU A 20 -18.70 -15.96 11.69
CA GLU A 20 -19.03 -16.78 10.51
C GLU A 20 -18.81 -16.02 9.19
N ASN A 21 -19.01 -14.69 9.20
CA ASN A 21 -18.85 -13.82 8.04
C ASN A 21 -17.39 -13.35 7.84
N LEU A 22 -16.51 -13.56 8.82
CA LEU A 22 -15.12 -13.09 8.79
C LEU A 22 -14.36 -13.44 7.49
N PRO A 23 -14.45 -14.66 6.93
CA PRO A 23 -13.79 -14.97 5.66
C PRO A 23 -14.29 -14.12 4.48
N ALA A 24 -15.60 -13.81 4.46
CA ALA A 24 -16.19 -12.96 3.44
C ALA A 24 -15.71 -11.51 3.60
N PHE A 25 -15.73 -10.97 4.82
CA PHE A 25 -15.23 -9.62 5.09
C PHE A 25 -13.75 -9.46 4.76
N LEU A 26 -12.91 -10.44 5.10
CA LEU A 26 -11.49 -10.40 4.74
C LEU A 26 -11.28 -10.43 3.22
N ARG A 27 -12.12 -11.16 2.48
CA ARG A 27 -12.08 -11.20 1.01
C ARG A 27 -12.52 -9.87 0.41
N GLU A 28 -13.61 -9.29 0.88
CA GLU A 28 -14.11 -7.99 0.43
C GLU A 28 -13.13 -6.87 0.75
N TRP A 29 -12.59 -6.84 1.96
CA TRP A 29 -11.56 -5.90 2.36
C TRP A 29 -10.29 -6.02 1.50
N ARG A 30 -9.88 -7.24 1.14
CA ARG A 30 -8.76 -7.43 0.19
C ARG A 30 -9.07 -6.84 -1.18
N LYS A 31 -10.28 -7.03 -1.70
CA LYS A 31 -10.71 -6.44 -2.98
C LYS A 31 -10.69 -4.92 -2.90
N TYR A 32 -11.29 -4.34 -1.86
CA TYR A 32 -11.28 -2.91 -1.62
C TYR A 32 -9.85 -2.34 -1.56
N LYS A 33 -8.94 -3.01 -0.84
CA LYS A 33 -7.54 -2.57 -0.77
C LYS A 33 -6.81 -2.50 -2.11
N LEU A 34 -7.26 -3.23 -3.13
CA LEU A 34 -6.69 -3.18 -4.48
C LEU A 34 -7.15 -1.96 -5.28
N THR A 35 -8.27 -1.34 -4.89
CA THR A 35 -8.81 -0.16 -5.57
C THR A 35 -8.23 1.14 -5.04
N ILE A 36 -7.58 1.12 -3.87
CA ILE A 36 -6.96 2.30 -3.28
C ILE A 36 -5.70 2.65 -4.09
N PRO A 37 -5.60 3.88 -4.65
CA PRO A 37 -4.43 4.30 -5.39
C PRO A 37 -3.19 4.32 -4.50
N THR A 38 -2.03 4.12 -5.13
CA THR A 38 -0.75 4.13 -4.42
C THR A 38 0.16 5.22 -4.94
N TYR A 39 0.82 5.92 -4.03
CA TYR A 39 1.78 6.98 -4.34
C TYR A 39 3.11 6.69 -3.63
N GLY A 40 4.18 7.23 -4.20
CA GLY A 40 5.55 6.99 -3.76
C GLY A 40 6.53 7.77 -4.63
N ALA A 41 7.80 7.42 -4.56
CA ALA A 41 8.85 8.13 -5.29
C ALA A 41 9.81 7.18 -6.00
N ILE A 42 10.41 7.66 -7.09
CA ILE A 42 11.51 7.00 -7.78
C ILE A 42 12.77 7.81 -7.50
N PHE A 43 13.71 7.21 -6.77
CA PHE A 43 15.02 7.80 -6.57
C PHE A 43 15.95 7.35 -7.68
N ILE A 44 16.61 8.32 -8.31
CA ILE A 44 17.61 8.09 -9.35
C ILE A 44 18.93 8.63 -8.81
N SER A 45 20.02 7.89 -8.99
CA SER A 45 21.35 8.35 -8.63
C SER A 45 21.75 9.60 -9.44
N GLN A 46 22.66 10.43 -8.92
CA GLN A 46 23.04 11.69 -9.56
C GLN A 46 23.61 11.52 -10.98
N ASP A 47 24.22 10.36 -11.25
CA ASP A 47 24.76 9.97 -12.55
C ASP A 47 23.75 9.20 -13.43
N ASN A 48 22.50 9.07 -12.99
CA ASN A 48 21.41 8.35 -13.65
C ASN A 48 21.67 6.86 -13.94
N SER A 49 22.57 6.22 -13.19
CA SER A 49 22.96 4.83 -13.42
C SER A 49 22.21 3.81 -12.54
N HIS A 50 21.62 4.26 -11.42
CA HIS A 50 20.95 3.39 -10.45
C HIS A 50 19.62 3.95 -9.99
N VAL A 51 18.76 3.07 -9.49
CA VAL A 51 17.49 3.41 -8.83
C VAL A 51 17.37 2.73 -7.47
N LEU A 52 16.70 3.39 -6.52
CA LEU A 52 16.37 2.80 -5.23
C LEU A 52 15.12 1.92 -5.35
N MET A 53 15.19 0.70 -4.82
CA MET A 53 14.04 -0.20 -4.71
C MET A 53 13.99 -0.82 -3.32
N VAL A 54 12.78 -1.12 -2.86
CA VAL A 54 12.52 -1.87 -1.64
C VAL A 54 12.16 -3.32 -1.99
N LYS A 55 12.71 -4.27 -1.23
CA LYS A 55 12.40 -5.70 -1.38
C LYS A 55 11.30 -6.09 -0.41
N ARG A 56 10.17 -6.54 -0.95
CA ARG A 56 9.08 -7.10 -0.14
C ARG A 56 9.50 -8.45 0.43
N TYR A 57 8.90 -8.84 1.55
CA TYR A 57 9.07 -10.19 2.12
C TYR A 57 8.77 -11.32 1.13
N SER A 58 7.89 -11.08 0.15
CA SER A 58 7.60 -12.04 -0.92
C SER A 58 8.73 -12.21 -1.94
N GLY A 59 9.84 -11.49 -1.80
CA GLY A 59 11.00 -11.50 -2.70
C GLY A 59 10.92 -10.51 -3.87
N ASN A 60 9.75 -9.90 -4.10
CA ASN A 60 9.55 -8.95 -5.20
C ASN A 60 10.14 -7.58 -4.86
N TRP A 61 10.77 -6.95 -5.84
CA TRP A 61 11.28 -5.58 -5.74
C TRP A 61 10.23 -4.59 -6.26
N SER A 62 10.10 -3.44 -5.60
CA SER A 62 9.28 -2.33 -6.06
C SER A 62 9.89 -0.99 -5.65
N PHE A 63 9.48 0.10 -6.30
CA PHE A 63 9.74 1.44 -5.77
C PHE A 63 9.03 1.63 -4.41
N PRO A 64 9.59 2.48 -3.52
CA PRO A 64 8.96 2.80 -2.25
C PRO A 64 7.63 3.50 -2.49
N ARG A 65 6.53 2.90 -2.01
CA ARG A 65 5.16 3.39 -2.24
C ARG A 65 4.15 2.67 -1.37
N GLY A 66 3.05 3.35 -1.07
CA GLY A 66 1.90 2.71 -0.45
C GLY A 66 0.61 3.47 -0.69
N LYS A 67 -0.41 3.15 0.10
CA LYS A 67 -1.81 3.46 -0.22
C LYS A 67 -2.17 4.88 0.21
N MET A 68 -2.95 5.56 -0.62
CA MET A 68 -3.50 6.86 -0.28
C MET A 68 -4.40 6.79 0.95
N GLU A 69 -4.20 7.74 1.86
CA GLU A 69 -5.07 7.96 3.01
C GLU A 69 -6.19 8.93 2.63
N SER A 70 -7.36 8.79 3.27
CA SER A 70 -8.51 9.65 2.98
C SER A 70 -8.19 11.12 3.28
N GLY A 71 -8.49 12.00 2.32
CA GLY A 71 -8.33 13.45 2.48
C GLY A 71 -6.92 14.00 2.29
N LYS A 72 -5.90 13.16 2.05
CA LYS A 72 -4.54 13.61 1.73
C LYS A 72 -4.33 13.74 0.22
N ASN A 73 -3.46 14.67 -0.17
CA ASN A 73 -3.04 14.79 -1.57
C ASN A 73 -1.99 13.71 -1.93
N PRO A 74 -1.76 13.45 -3.24
CA PRO A 74 -0.77 12.49 -3.72
C PRO A 74 0.64 12.69 -3.16
N GLU A 75 1.09 13.94 -3.02
CA GLU A 75 2.44 14.31 -2.60
C GLU A 75 2.68 13.96 -1.14
N GLU A 76 1.77 14.35 -0.24
CA GLU A 76 1.80 14.00 1.17
C GLU A 76 1.78 12.48 1.37
N CYS A 77 1.02 11.76 0.54
CA CYS A 77 1.02 10.30 0.56
C CYS A 77 2.39 9.74 0.16
N ALA A 78 3.00 10.25 -0.91
CA ALA A 78 4.30 9.79 -1.38
C ALA A 78 5.40 10.06 -0.34
N VAL A 79 5.45 11.26 0.24
CA VAL A 79 6.38 11.66 1.29
C VAL A 79 6.27 10.71 2.49
N ARG A 80 5.04 10.49 2.99
CA ARG A 80 4.79 9.61 4.15
C ARG A 80 5.26 8.18 3.89
N GLU A 81 4.85 7.59 2.77
CA GLU A 81 5.16 6.20 2.44
C GLU A 81 6.67 5.99 2.24
N VAL A 82 7.34 6.95 1.60
CA VAL A 82 8.81 6.92 1.45
C VAL A 82 9.50 7.01 2.81
N PHE A 83 9.02 7.87 3.71
CA PHE A 83 9.56 7.95 5.06
C PHE A 83 9.34 6.64 5.84
N GLU A 84 8.15 6.03 5.75
CA GLU A 84 7.83 4.76 6.42
C GLU A 84 8.69 3.58 5.91
N GLU A 85 8.97 3.50 4.59
CA GLU A 85 9.69 2.36 4.00
C GLU A 85 11.21 2.56 3.92
N VAL A 86 11.69 3.81 3.79
CA VAL A 86 13.10 4.15 3.52
C VAL A 86 13.72 5.04 4.62
N GLY A 87 12.89 5.72 5.41
CA GLY A 87 13.37 6.66 6.45
C GLY A 87 13.88 8.00 5.91
N SER A 88 13.62 8.30 4.62
CA SER A 88 14.01 9.57 4.00
C SER A 88 12.83 10.52 3.93
N ASP A 89 13.01 11.75 4.42
CA ASP A 89 12.06 12.84 4.17
C ASP A 89 12.36 13.47 2.81
N ILE A 90 11.35 13.53 1.94
CA ILE A 90 11.44 14.09 0.58
C ILE A 90 10.51 15.28 0.38
N SER A 91 9.99 15.87 1.46
CA SER A 91 9.03 16.98 1.40
C SER A 91 9.53 18.15 0.54
N ASP A 92 10.82 18.46 0.62
CA ASP A 92 11.44 19.57 -0.14
C ASP A 92 11.95 19.14 -1.53
N LEU A 93 11.88 17.85 -1.86
CA LEU A 93 12.43 17.27 -3.10
C LEU A 93 11.36 16.84 -4.09
N ILE A 94 10.15 16.53 -3.60
CA ILE A 94 9.05 16.07 -4.43
C ILE A 94 8.52 17.22 -5.30
N LYS A 95 8.24 16.91 -6.57
CA LYS A 95 7.63 17.83 -7.53
C LYS A 95 6.32 17.25 -8.02
N SER A 96 5.24 18.02 -7.85
CA SER A 96 3.87 17.59 -8.17
C SER A 96 3.63 17.30 -9.65
N ASP A 97 4.43 17.91 -10.53
CA ASP A 97 4.31 17.82 -12.00
C ASP A 97 5.25 16.79 -12.65
N GLU A 98 6.20 16.23 -11.89
CA GLU A 98 7.15 15.22 -12.39
C GLU A 98 6.78 13.82 -11.87
N TYR A 99 5.78 13.18 -12.50
CA TYR A 99 5.34 11.84 -12.12
C TYR A 99 5.01 10.92 -13.31
N ILE A 100 5.03 9.62 -13.04
CA ILE A 100 4.58 8.58 -13.96
C ILE A 100 3.36 7.89 -13.34
N GLU A 101 2.24 7.89 -14.05
CA GLU A 101 1.05 7.12 -13.64
C GLU A 101 0.97 5.80 -14.42
N SER A 102 0.73 4.70 -13.71
CA SER A 102 0.44 3.41 -14.31
C SER A 102 -0.87 2.86 -13.76
N LYS A 103 -1.84 2.64 -14.64
CA LYS A 103 -3.09 1.97 -14.32
C LYS A 103 -2.90 0.48 -14.56
N LYS A 104 -3.09 -0.34 -13.52
CA LYS A 104 -3.19 -1.80 -13.72
C LYS A 104 -4.61 -2.13 -14.13
N GLU A 105 -4.77 -2.75 -15.30
CA GLU A 105 -6.04 -3.38 -15.68
C GLU A 105 -6.34 -4.53 -14.71
N GLU A 106 -7.59 -4.60 -14.22
CA GLU A 106 -8.08 -5.73 -13.43
C GLU A 106 -8.10 -6.99 -14.30
N LYS A 107 -7.01 -7.76 -14.28
CA LYS A 107 -7.09 -9.16 -14.69
C LYS A 107 -7.86 -9.90 -13.59
N TYR A 108 -9.18 -10.01 -13.76
CA TYR A 108 -9.98 -10.99 -13.03
C TYR A 108 -9.37 -12.37 -13.27
N SER A 109 -8.56 -12.84 -12.32
CA SER A 109 -8.11 -14.22 -12.31
C SER A 109 -9.31 -15.08 -11.94
N THR A 110 -10.05 -15.51 -12.96
CA THR A 110 -11.01 -16.61 -12.85
C THR A 110 -10.23 -17.89 -12.59
N LEU A 111 -10.07 -18.24 -11.31
CA LEU A 111 -9.76 -19.58 -10.83
C LEU A 111 -10.57 -19.84 -9.56
#